data_AF-A0A3M2A0Z9-F1
#
_entry.id   AF-A0A3M2A0Z9-F1
#
_cell.length_a   1.000
_cell.length_b   1.000
_cell.length_c   1.000
_cell.angle_alpha   90.00
_cell.angle_beta   90.00
_cell.angle_gamma   90.00
#
_symmetry.space_group_name_H-M   'P 1'
#
loop_
_entity.id
_entity.type
_entity.pdbx_description
1 polymer ?
#
loop_
_entity_poly.entity_id
_entity_poly.type
_entity_poly.pdbx_seq_one_letter_code
_entity_poly.pdbx_strand_id
1 'polypeptide(L)'
;MYRRYHCDYGHEWTVATHEGEPEFAQDVQCPEGHEAVTCNEEVPADEVQIVLRPAARIVDRVTGQVWYAGRYYVVLLDRADQELCASRKHYTWEEATKLAEMFKGKDESRALDLWRRKAP
;
A
#
# COMPACT_ATOMS: atom_id res chain seq x y z
N MET A 1 -3.68 9.57 -2.85
CA MET A 1 -4.69 10.63 -2.57
C MET A 1 -6.02 9.94 -2.34
N TYR A 2 -6.97 10.59 -1.67
CA TYR A 2 -8.31 10.07 -1.47
C TYR A 2 -9.32 11.12 -1.91
N ARG A 3 -10.38 10.68 -2.59
CA ARG A 3 -11.56 11.50 -2.88
C ARG A 3 -12.70 11.01 -2.03
N ARG A 4 -13.25 11.88 -1.18
CA ARG A 4 -14.41 11.58 -0.34
C ARG A 4 -15.64 12.24 -0.93
N TYR A 5 -16.58 11.42 -1.34
CA TYR A 5 -17.82 11.83 -1.98
C TYR A 5 -18.98 11.79 -1.01
N HIS A 6 -19.99 12.63 -1.25
CA HIS A 6 -21.24 12.62 -0.52
C HIS A 6 -22.41 12.85 -1.49
N CYS A 7 -23.51 12.12 -1.36
CA CYS A 7 -24.75 12.36 -2.13
C CYS A 7 -25.83 13.05 -1.28
N ASP A 8 -26.88 13.56 -1.91
CA ASP A 8 -28.02 14.22 -1.25
C ASP A 8 -28.84 13.31 -0.33
N TYR A 9 -28.72 11.98 -0.47
CA TYR A 9 -29.33 10.97 0.40
C TYR A 9 -28.51 10.66 1.66
N GLY A 10 -27.36 11.32 1.85
CA GLY A 10 -26.52 11.16 3.04
C GLY A 10 -25.53 9.99 2.99
N HIS A 11 -25.37 9.34 1.84
CA HIS A 11 -24.32 8.34 1.64
C HIS A 11 -22.96 9.00 1.42
N GLU A 12 -21.93 8.49 2.11
CA GLU A 12 -20.53 8.90 1.99
C GLU A 12 -19.66 7.71 1.56
N TRP A 13 -18.72 7.93 0.64
CA TRP A 13 -17.75 6.92 0.24
C TRP A 13 -16.41 7.54 -0.14
N THR A 14 -15.36 6.72 -0.15
CA THR A 14 -13.99 7.16 -0.43
C THR A 14 -13.38 6.33 -1.56
N VAL A 15 -12.76 7.00 -2.52
CA VAL A 15 -11.98 6.36 -3.58
C VAL A 15 -10.51 6.72 -3.38
N ALA A 16 -9.64 5.71 -3.35
CA ALA A 16 -8.19 5.92 -3.36
C ALA A 16 -7.73 6.15 -4.80
N THR A 17 -7.01 7.24 -5.03
CA THR A 17 -6.57 7.69 -6.36
C THR A 17 -5.09 8.08 -6.34
N HIS A 18 -4.45 8.01 -7.51
CA HIS A 18 -3.14 8.61 -7.70
C HIS A 18 -3.24 10.11 -7.98
N GLU A 19 -2.16 10.84 -7.70
CA GLU A 19 -2.08 12.26 -8.02
C GLU A 19 -2.19 12.47 -9.53
N GLY A 20 -3.09 13.35 -9.96
CA GLY A 20 -3.34 13.64 -11.38
C GLY A 20 -4.20 12.60 -12.11
N GLU A 21 -4.66 11.54 -11.43
CA GLU A 21 -5.61 10.58 -12.01
C GLU A 21 -6.97 11.24 -12.26
N PRO A 22 -7.57 11.13 -13.46
CA PRO A 22 -8.89 11.70 -13.71
C PRO A 22 -9.95 11.02 -12.85
N GLU A 23 -11.07 11.71 -12.62
CA GLU A 23 -12.24 11.11 -11.99
C GLU A 23 -12.99 10.24 -13.00
N PHE A 24 -13.31 9.00 -12.64
CA PHE A 24 -14.08 8.09 -13.48
C PHE A 24 -15.58 8.20 -13.17
N ALA A 25 -16.43 7.94 -14.15
CA ALA A 25 -17.88 8.00 -13.99
C ALA A 25 -18.43 7.05 -12.91
N GLN A 26 -17.71 5.96 -12.61
CA GLN A 26 -18.05 5.03 -11.54
C GLN A 26 -17.71 5.57 -10.14
N ASP A 27 -16.80 6.53 -10.03
CA ASP A 27 -16.33 7.07 -8.75
C ASP A 27 -17.37 8.02 -8.14
N VAL A 28 -18.15 8.70 -8.99
CA VAL A 28 -19.19 9.67 -8.59
C VAL A 28 -20.53 9.03 -8.24
N GLN A 29 -20.62 7.70 -8.25
CA GLN A 29 -21.84 6.97 -7.94
C GLN A 29 -21.70 6.28 -6.58
N CYS A 30 -22.64 6.55 -5.67
CA CYS A 30 -22.71 5.83 -4.41
C CYS A 30 -23.09 4.35 -4.65
N PRO A 31 -22.95 3.46 -3.65
CA PRO A 31 -23.33 2.05 -3.79
C PRO A 31 -24.80 1.80 -4.17
N GLU A 32 -25.67 2.78 -3.96
CA GLU A 32 -27.09 2.73 -4.32
C GLU A 32 -27.41 3.40 -5.68
N GLY A 33 -26.41 3.94 -6.38
CA GLY A 33 -26.58 4.57 -7.70
C GLY A 33 -27.03 6.03 -7.67
N HIS A 34 -26.95 6.70 -6.51
CA HIS A 34 -27.08 8.15 -6.40
C HIS A 34 -25.78 8.86 -6.77
N GLU A 35 -25.88 10.00 -7.45
CA GLU A 35 -24.74 10.84 -7.85
C GLU A 35 -24.19 11.65 -6.67
N ALA A 36 -22.87 11.83 -6.64
CA ALA A 36 -22.22 12.69 -5.67
C ALA A 36 -22.58 14.16 -5.87
N VAL A 37 -22.91 14.85 -4.77
CA VAL A 37 -23.13 16.30 -4.75
C VAL A 37 -21.91 17.08 -4.23
N THR A 38 -21.02 16.41 -3.50
CA THR A 38 -19.72 16.99 -3.10
C THR A 38 -18.60 15.97 -3.27
N CYS A 39 -17.39 16.48 -3.48
CA CYS A 39 -16.15 15.72 -3.50
C CYS A 39 -15.09 16.53 -2.74
N ASN A 40 -14.49 15.92 -1.71
CA ASN A 40 -13.37 16.48 -0.95
C ASN A 40 -12.11 15.68 -1.26
N GLU A 41 -11.03 16.40 -1.53
CA GLU A 41 -9.71 15.81 -1.75
C GLU A 41 -8.94 15.72 -0.42
N GLU A 42 -8.43 14.53 -0.12
CA GLU A 42 -7.72 14.22 1.11
C GLU A 42 -6.35 13.62 0.78
N VAL A 43 -5.32 14.09 1.49
CA VAL A 43 -3.96 13.57 1.36
C VAL A 43 -3.74 12.41 2.33
N PRO A 44 -2.97 11.37 1.94
CA PRO A 44 -2.56 10.35 2.89
C PRO A 44 -1.85 10.96 4.10
N ALA A 45 -2.03 10.32 5.27
CA ALA A 45 -1.24 10.64 6.45
C ALA A 45 0.26 10.50 6.16
N ASP A 46 1.08 11.21 6.93
CA ASP A 46 2.54 11.12 6.85
C ASP A 46 3.05 9.82 7.51
N GLU A 47 2.64 8.70 6.94
CA GLU A 47 3.02 7.35 7.35
C GLU A 47 3.67 6.62 6.18
N VAL A 48 4.69 5.80 6.48
CA VAL A 48 5.28 4.92 5.47
C VAL A 48 4.28 3.85 5.04
N GLN A 49 4.33 3.49 3.77
CA GLN A 49 3.63 2.32 3.28
C GLN A 49 4.49 1.08 3.53
N ILE A 50 3.85 -0.03 3.93
CA ILE A 50 4.55 -1.28 4.23
C ILE A 50 4.08 -2.34 3.25
N VAL A 51 5.01 -2.81 2.40
CA VAL A 51 4.70 -3.75 1.32
C VAL A 51 5.39 -5.09 1.57
N LEU A 52 4.61 -6.17 1.47
CA LEU A 52 5.12 -7.54 1.47
C LEU A 52 5.27 -8.01 0.02
N ARG A 53 6.48 -7.86 -0.53
CA ARG A 53 6.78 -8.19 -1.93
C ARG A 53 7.11 -9.68 -2.06
N PRO A 54 6.38 -10.47 -2.85
CA PRO A 54 6.71 -11.89 -3.05
C PRO A 54 8.14 -12.08 -3.57
N ALA A 55 8.88 -13.01 -2.97
CA ALA A 55 10.20 -13.44 -3.44
C ALA A 55 10.12 -14.61 -4.44
N ALA A 56 8.91 -15.15 -4.64
CA ALA A 56 8.64 -16.27 -5.51
C ALA A 56 9.03 -15.96 -6.96
N ARG A 57 9.78 -16.86 -7.59
CA ARG A 57 10.19 -16.70 -9.00
C ARG A 57 10.32 -18.05 -9.70
N ILE A 58 9.94 -18.07 -10.98
CA ILE A 58 10.13 -19.23 -11.85
C ILE A 58 11.61 -19.30 -12.21
N VAL A 59 12.25 -20.40 -11.84
CA VAL A 59 13.68 -20.64 -12.13
C VAL A 59 13.90 -21.63 -13.27
N ASP A 60 12.89 -22.42 -13.58
CA ASP A 60 12.85 -23.30 -14.74
C ASP A 60 11.50 -23.14 -15.45
N ARG A 61 11.54 -22.65 -16.68
CA ARG A 61 10.35 -22.42 -17.50
C ARG A 61 9.80 -23.69 -18.16
N VAL A 62 10.59 -24.75 -18.25
CA VAL A 62 10.19 -26.03 -18.86
C VAL A 62 9.44 -26.88 -17.86
N THR A 63 9.96 -27.01 -16.63
CA THR A 63 9.30 -27.77 -15.56
C THR A 63 8.32 -26.92 -14.74
N GLY A 64 8.35 -25.59 -14.90
CA GLY A 64 7.55 -24.66 -14.11
C GLY A 64 8.02 -24.54 -12.65
N GLN A 65 9.27 -24.92 -12.35
CA GLN A 65 9.78 -24.90 -10.99
C GLN A 65 9.84 -23.47 -10.43
N VAL A 66 9.17 -23.29 -9.29
CA VAL A 66 9.14 -22.02 -8.54
C VAL A 66 10.05 -22.13 -7.32
N TRP A 67 10.95 -21.16 -7.16
CA TRP A 67 11.73 -20.98 -5.94
C TRP A 67 11.13 -19.91 -5.05
N TYR A 68 11.35 -20.05 -3.74
CA TYR A 68 10.92 -19.08 -2.71
C TYR A 68 9.41 -18.80 -2.71
N ALA A 69 8.61 -19.77 -3.15
CA ALA A 69 7.17 -19.73 -2.96
C ALA A 69 6.83 -19.52 -1.47
N GLY A 70 5.87 -18.64 -1.18
CA GLY A 70 5.48 -18.28 0.19
C GLY A 70 6.54 -17.49 0.97
N ARG A 71 7.57 -16.95 0.29
CA ARG A 71 8.55 -16.04 0.90
C ARG A 71 8.36 -14.61 0.42
N TYR A 72 8.68 -13.65 1.29
CA TYR A 72 8.41 -12.23 1.06
C TYR A 72 9.58 -11.35 1.49
N TYR A 73 9.83 -10.28 0.74
CA TYR A 73 10.63 -9.14 1.18
C TYR A 73 9.71 -8.12 1.85
N VAL A 74 10.22 -7.46 2.90
CA VAL A 74 9.54 -6.30 3.51
C VAL A 74 10.13 -5.04 2.90
N VAL A 75 9.26 -4.14 2.46
CA VAL A 75 9.63 -2.93 1.74
C VAL A 75 8.88 -1.77 2.37
N LEU A 76 9.59 -0.66 2.58
CA LEU A 76 8.98 0.59 2.98
C LEU A 76 8.95 1.55 1.80
N LEU A 77 7.78 2.13 1.54
CA LEU A 77 7.63 3.21 0.58
C LEU A 77 7.24 4.51 1.31
N ASP A 78 7.55 5.64 0.68
CA ASP A 78 6.98 6.92 1.09
C ASP A 78 5.51 7.04 0.63
N ARG A 79 4.87 8.17 0.95
CA ARG A 79 3.50 8.48 0.53
C ARG A 79 3.32 8.69 -0.98
N ALA A 80 4.42 8.81 -1.73
CA ALA A 80 4.47 8.97 -3.18
C ALA A 80 4.87 7.66 -3.89
N ASP A 81 4.72 6.52 -3.21
CA ASP A 81 5.03 5.18 -3.70
C ASP A 81 6.52 4.96 -4.03
N GLN A 82 7.42 5.84 -3.57
CA GLN A 82 8.86 5.68 -3.79
C GLN A 82 9.48 4.77 -2.74
N GLU A 83 10.33 3.84 -3.19
CA GLU A 83 11.02 2.91 -2.29
C GLU A 83 12.02 3.65 -1.39
N LEU A 84 11.79 3.58 -0.09
CA LEU A 84 12.72 4.08 0.94
C LEU A 84 13.79 3.03 1.25
N CYS A 85 13.35 1.79 1.46
CA CYS A 85 14.23 0.65 1.72
C CYS A 85 13.52 -0.70 1.53
N ALA A 86 14.32 -1.74 1.31
CA ALA A 86 13.85 -3.12 1.19
C ALA A 86 14.77 -4.08 1.97
N SER A 87 14.18 -5.13 2.55
CA SER A 87 14.94 -6.15 3.28
C SER A 87 15.87 -6.91 2.35
N ARG A 88 17.06 -7.29 2.82
CA ARG A 88 18.00 -8.09 2.00
C ARG A 88 17.70 -9.57 2.03
N LYS A 89 16.97 -10.01 3.06
CA LYS A 89 16.50 -11.38 3.23
C LYS A 89 15.01 -11.48 2.95
N HIS A 90 14.56 -12.68 2.65
CA HIS A 90 13.16 -13.02 2.51
C HIS A 90 12.67 -13.82 3.73
N TYR A 91 11.39 -13.66 4.04
CA TYR A 91 10.75 -14.14 5.26
C TYR A 91 9.54 -15.01 4.93
N THR A 92 9.10 -15.89 5.85
CA THR A 92 7.73 -16.43 5.75
C THR A 92 6.72 -15.29 5.88
N TRP A 93 5.44 -15.58 5.59
CA TRP A 93 4.36 -14.62 5.83
C TRP A 93 4.36 -14.09 7.28
N GLU A 94 4.43 -14.99 8.26
CA GLU A 94 4.36 -14.65 9.69
C GLU A 94 5.58 -13.86 10.17
N GLU A 95 6.76 -14.15 9.62
CA GLU A 95 7.97 -13.39 9.91
C GLU A 95 7.90 -11.98 9.28
N ALA A 96 7.41 -11.90 8.04
CA ALA A 96 7.28 -10.64 7.32
C ALA A 96 6.24 -9.71 7.96
N THR A 97 5.09 -10.25 8.39
CA THR A 97 4.07 -9.45 9.08
C THR A 97 4.55 -8.94 10.43
N LYS A 98 5.24 -9.76 11.22
CA LYS A 98 5.84 -9.31 12.49
C LYS A 98 6.87 -8.20 12.29
N LEU A 99 7.68 -8.29 11.22
CA LEU A 99 8.61 -7.22 10.88
C LEU A 99 7.86 -5.96 10.42
N ALA A 100 6.81 -6.11 9.59
CA ALA A 100 5.95 -5.03 9.12
C ALA A 100 5.27 -4.28 10.28
N GLU A 101 4.75 -4.99 11.28
CA GLU A 101 4.11 -4.40 12.46
C GLU A 101 4.99 -3.38 13.18
N MET A 102 6.32 -3.55 13.13
CA MET A 102 7.26 -2.61 13.74
C MET A 102 7.23 -1.22 13.11
N PHE A 103 6.75 -1.08 11.87
CA PHE A 103 6.72 0.17 11.12
C PHE A 103 5.34 0.83 11.06
N LYS A 104 4.31 0.18 11.62
CA LYS A 104 2.95 0.71 11.66
C LYS A 104 2.90 2.09 12.33
N GLY A 105 2.24 3.06 11.70
CA GLY A 105 2.03 4.41 12.26
C GLY A 105 3.29 5.27 12.32
N LYS A 106 4.33 4.95 11.53
CA LYS A 106 5.58 5.70 11.53
C LYS A 106 5.71 6.56 10.28
N ASP A 107 6.12 7.81 10.49
CA ASP A 107 6.65 8.65 9.44
C ASP A 107 7.98 8.10 8.89
N GLU A 108 8.40 8.66 7.75
CA GLU A 108 9.63 8.27 7.04
C GLU A 108 10.87 8.32 7.95
N SER A 109 11.04 9.40 8.72
CA SER A 109 12.22 9.61 9.55
C SER A 109 12.35 8.54 10.63
N ARG A 110 11.27 8.28 11.36
CA ARG A 110 11.22 7.26 12.42
C ARG A 110 11.34 5.86 11.86
N ALA A 111 10.73 5.59 10.70
CA ALA A 111 10.82 4.29 10.04
C ALA A 111 12.25 4.00 9.58
N LEU A 112 12.92 4.96 8.95
CA LEU A 112 14.32 4.83 8.50
C LEU A 112 15.30 4.68 9.66
N ASP A 113 15.14 5.42 10.76
CA ASP A 113 15.98 5.24 11.95
C ASP A 113 15.81 3.83 12.54
N LEU A 114 14.57 3.35 12.68
CA LEU A 114 14.30 1.99 13.13
C LEU A 114 14.89 0.94 12.17
N TRP A 115 14.76 1.16 10.87
CA TRP A 115 15.30 0.27 9.84
C TRP A 115 16.82 0.13 9.97
N ARG A 116 17.55 1.23 10.14
CA ARG A 116 19.02 1.23 10.30
C ARG A 116 19.46 0.44 11.54
N ARG A 117 18.71 0.52 12.63
CA ARG A 117 18.99 -0.21 13.88
C ARG A 117 18.75 -1.71 13.77
N LYS A 118 17.87 -2.12 12.85
CA LYS A 118 17.43 -3.52 12.71
C LYS A 118 18.04 -4.23 11.50
N ALA A 119 18.55 -3.49 10.53
CA ALA A 119 19.22 -3.94 9.29
C ALA A 119 18.81 -5.37 8.84
N PRO A 120 17.54 -5.58 8.45
CA PRO A 120 17.03 -6.88 8.01
C PRO A 120 17.65 -7.40 6.69
#